data_AF-A8M856-F1
#
_entry.id   AF-A8M856-F1
#
_cell.length_a   1.000
_cell.length_b   1.000
_cell.length_c   1.000
_cell.angle_alpha   90.00
_cell.angle_beta   90.00
_cell.angle_gamma   90.00
#
_symmetry.space_group_name_H-M   'P 1'
#
loop_
_entity.id
_entity.type
_entity.pdbx_description
1 polymer ?
#
loop_
_entity_poly.entity_id
_entity_poly.type
_entity_poly.pdbx_seq_one_letter_code
_entity_poly.pdbx_strand_id
1 'polypeptide(L)'
;MNPVPFPVRIRAELLDCLQANLAVLADRWHGAGRHLALGASLRFTPRPADDRLPTVEPSPDERFREAQRLAGLQIETRIRVCSGSEATALLRQHDDIYLVADAFDLPWLPYHRHEHMDHSFLIRGDGEDAVRVTDGYHNDTEWGRARPGAWRLARREFEEMLTGGAQAVVLRAGAVAAKLPLPDVEMPPPEVVAGYLAAYRDHPDRTAALRRLTLETWLLARSRRLHVALREQVLGPQDEAIEWHLQQWGVLAEQTYLAYRRVRRGRPEPPGALDRLGTLLAADGALLSRPGLRERIAAEVAHVLGASPRDILAGKEFRAFPTFSSFRLIEIVERLEDRLAVNLAPDDLVPGNLRDIDTLCRVALQPVEAS
;
A
#
# COMPACT_ATOMS: atom_id res chain seq x y z
N MET A 1 25.52 3.38 -16.67
CA MET A 1 24.54 4.02 -15.76
C MET A 1 25.24 4.62 -14.54
N ASN A 2 25.14 5.93 -14.33
CA ASN A 2 25.73 6.59 -13.15
C ASN A 2 24.66 6.80 -12.07
N PRO A 3 24.79 6.27 -10.85
CA PRO A 3 23.80 6.47 -9.80
C PRO A 3 23.73 7.94 -9.38
N VAL A 4 22.53 8.43 -9.09
CA VAL A 4 22.28 9.78 -8.56
C VAL A 4 21.37 9.69 -7.33
N PRO A 5 21.32 10.73 -6.46
CA PRO A 5 20.46 10.70 -5.29
C PRO A 5 18.99 10.44 -5.63
N PHE A 6 18.37 9.51 -4.90
CA PHE A 6 16.95 9.20 -5.03
C PHE A 6 16.11 10.38 -4.49
N PRO A 7 15.04 10.82 -5.20
CA PRO A 7 14.48 12.15 -5.00
C PRO A 7 13.61 12.30 -3.74
N VAL A 8 13.04 11.21 -3.21
CA VAL A 8 12.09 11.23 -2.07
C VAL A 8 12.20 9.95 -1.25
N ARG A 9 11.76 9.95 0.01
CA ARG A 9 11.67 8.71 0.82
C ARG A 9 10.25 8.17 0.75
N ILE A 10 10.07 7.03 0.08
CA ILE A 10 8.81 6.29 0.02
C ILE A 10 8.95 4.93 0.70
N ARG A 11 7.85 4.36 1.19
CA ARG A 11 7.78 2.98 1.69
C ARG A 11 7.64 1.98 0.53
N ALA A 12 8.68 1.92 -0.29
CA ALA A 12 8.74 1.18 -1.55
C ALA A 12 8.42 -0.32 -1.40
N GLU A 13 8.78 -0.91 -0.26
CA GLU A 13 8.57 -2.31 0.07
C GLU A 13 7.08 -2.72 0.16
N LEU A 14 6.17 -1.73 0.21
CA LEU A 14 4.73 -1.93 0.29
C LEU A 14 4.00 -1.78 -1.03
N LEU A 15 4.68 -1.28 -2.06
CA LEU A 15 4.07 -0.85 -3.31
C LEU A 15 4.31 -1.91 -4.38
N ASP A 16 3.37 -2.08 -5.31
CA ASP A 16 3.64 -2.83 -6.54
C ASP A 16 4.48 -2.01 -7.54
N CYS A 17 4.82 -2.63 -8.67
CA CYS A 17 5.68 -2.00 -9.69
C CYS A 17 5.05 -0.75 -10.32
N LEU A 18 3.73 -0.59 -10.34
CA LEU A 18 3.06 0.59 -10.88
C LEU A 18 2.91 1.68 -9.80
N GLN A 19 2.51 1.29 -8.59
CA GLN A 19 2.33 2.19 -7.47
C GLN A 19 3.64 2.84 -7.03
N ALA A 20 4.78 2.14 -7.11
CA ALA A 20 6.07 2.64 -6.63
C ALA A 20 6.47 4.00 -7.24
N ASN A 21 6.25 4.18 -8.54
CA ASN A 21 6.63 5.41 -9.23
C ASN A 21 5.54 6.49 -9.18
N LEU A 22 4.27 6.08 -9.02
CA LEU A 22 3.19 7.00 -8.63
C LEU A 22 3.45 7.58 -7.22
N ALA A 23 3.94 6.76 -6.28
CA ALA A 23 4.32 7.20 -4.95
C ALA A 23 5.44 8.24 -4.97
N VAL A 24 6.44 8.08 -5.84
CA VAL A 24 7.51 9.08 -6.02
C VAL A 24 6.93 10.44 -6.42
N LEU A 25 6.00 10.46 -7.39
CA LEU A 25 5.35 11.69 -7.83
C LEU A 25 4.44 12.29 -6.76
N ALA A 26 3.67 11.44 -6.05
CA ALA A 26 2.79 11.87 -4.97
C ALA A 26 3.57 12.61 -3.87
N ASP A 27 4.68 12.03 -3.40
CA ASP A 27 5.50 12.65 -2.35
C ASP A 27 6.24 13.89 -2.83
N ARG A 28 6.68 13.90 -4.09
CA ARG A 28 7.34 15.06 -4.69
C ARG A 28 6.42 16.27 -4.78
N TRP A 29 5.17 16.08 -5.20
CA TRP A 29 4.25 17.19 -5.45
C TRP A 29 3.43 17.60 -4.22
N HIS A 30 3.13 16.65 -3.33
CA HIS A 30 2.20 16.87 -2.21
C HIS A 30 2.82 16.65 -0.83
N GLY A 31 4.12 16.40 -0.78
CA GLY A 31 4.88 16.24 0.47
C GLY A 31 5.04 14.80 0.93
N ALA A 32 6.04 14.58 1.79
CA ALA A 32 6.42 13.26 2.28
C ALA A 32 5.25 12.51 2.93
N GLY A 33 5.14 11.21 2.63
CA GLY A 33 4.09 10.35 3.17
C GLY A 33 2.75 10.42 2.43
N ARG A 34 2.60 11.30 1.41
CA ARG A 34 1.36 11.35 0.61
C ARG A 34 1.08 10.01 -0.08
N HIS A 35 2.11 9.29 -0.50
CA HIS A 35 1.99 7.99 -1.14
C HIS A 35 1.20 6.95 -0.33
N LEU A 36 1.15 7.09 1.01
CA LEU A 36 0.35 6.20 1.86
C LEU A 36 -1.15 6.29 1.54
N ALA A 37 -1.62 7.39 0.95
CA ALA A 37 -2.99 7.51 0.45
C ALA A 37 -3.34 6.41 -0.57
N LEU A 38 -2.36 5.83 -1.28
CA LEU A 38 -2.59 4.70 -2.20
C LEU A 38 -3.01 3.41 -1.47
N GLY A 39 -2.87 3.35 -0.15
CA GLY A 39 -3.38 2.27 0.72
C GLY A 39 -4.80 2.47 1.23
N ALA A 40 -5.49 3.55 0.83
CA ALA A 40 -6.78 3.93 1.41
C ALA A 40 -7.87 2.87 1.25
N SER A 41 -7.86 2.11 0.17
CA SER A 41 -8.86 1.07 -0.06
C SER A 41 -8.20 -0.29 -0.07
N LEU A 42 -8.46 -1.09 0.96
CA LEU A 42 -8.13 -2.51 0.95
C LEU A 42 -9.29 -3.29 0.33
N ARG A 43 -9.02 -4.01 -0.76
CA ARG A 43 -10.04 -4.75 -1.51
C ARG A 43 -9.55 -6.17 -1.80
N PHE A 44 -10.49 -7.10 -1.84
CA PHE A 44 -10.28 -8.41 -2.47
C PHE A 44 -11.33 -8.61 -3.57
N THR A 45 -11.03 -8.11 -4.77
CA THR A 45 -11.94 -8.16 -5.92
C THR A 45 -11.28 -8.95 -7.05
N PRO A 46 -11.20 -10.28 -6.94
CA PRO A 46 -10.58 -11.10 -7.98
C PRO A 46 -11.36 -10.95 -9.28
N ARG A 47 -10.64 -10.63 -10.36
CA ARG A 47 -11.19 -10.55 -11.71
C ARG A 47 -11.14 -11.93 -12.34
N PRO A 48 -12.21 -12.38 -13.01
CA PRO A 48 -12.12 -13.55 -13.86
C PRO A 48 -11.11 -13.26 -14.98
N ALA A 49 -10.43 -14.30 -15.42
CA ALA A 49 -9.62 -14.25 -16.62
C ALA A 49 -10.04 -15.45 -17.46
N ASP A 50 -10.58 -15.22 -18.64
CA ASP A 50 -11.35 -16.21 -19.42
C ASP A 50 -10.77 -17.62 -19.37
N ASP A 51 -9.54 -17.78 -19.88
CA ASP A 51 -8.78 -19.05 -19.89
C ASP A 51 -7.62 -19.06 -18.88
N ARG A 52 -7.64 -18.16 -17.89
CA ARG A 52 -6.55 -18.02 -16.91
C ARG A 52 -7.10 -18.07 -15.49
N LEU A 53 -6.19 -18.30 -14.55
CA LEU A 53 -6.52 -18.23 -13.14
C LEU A 53 -7.04 -16.82 -12.78
N PRO A 54 -8.05 -16.71 -11.90
CA PRO A 54 -8.57 -15.42 -11.47
C PRO A 54 -7.47 -14.64 -10.74
N THR A 55 -7.56 -13.31 -10.81
CA THR A 55 -6.48 -12.46 -10.33
C THR A 55 -6.92 -11.22 -9.56
N VAL A 56 -6.16 -10.89 -8.53
CA VAL A 56 -6.21 -9.64 -7.77
C VAL A 56 -5.22 -8.58 -8.26
N GLU A 57 -4.46 -8.88 -9.32
CA GLU A 57 -3.57 -7.93 -9.96
C GLU A 57 -4.38 -6.77 -10.55
N PRO A 58 -4.10 -5.52 -10.14
CA PRO A 58 -4.79 -4.37 -10.68
C PRO A 58 -4.26 -4.06 -12.08
N SER A 59 -5.17 -3.65 -12.95
CA SER A 59 -4.80 -3.09 -14.25
C SER A 59 -4.10 -1.72 -14.08
N PRO A 60 -3.28 -1.30 -15.06
CA PRO A 60 -2.74 0.05 -15.08
C PRO A 60 -3.81 1.14 -14.93
N ASP A 61 -4.95 0.96 -15.58
CA ASP A 61 -6.08 1.90 -15.54
C ASP A 61 -6.65 2.05 -14.13
N GLU A 62 -6.78 0.95 -13.39
CA GLU A 62 -7.20 0.99 -11.99
C GLU A 62 -6.18 1.75 -11.13
N ARG A 63 -4.88 1.48 -11.29
CA ARG A 63 -3.82 2.20 -10.56
C ARG A 63 -3.80 3.70 -10.85
N PHE A 64 -4.01 4.09 -12.11
CA PHE A 64 -4.08 5.52 -12.45
C PHE A 64 -5.33 6.19 -11.89
N ARG A 65 -6.51 5.54 -11.93
CA ARG A 65 -7.72 6.07 -11.31
C ARG A 65 -7.58 6.22 -9.79
N GLU A 66 -6.95 5.26 -9.13
CA GLU A 66 -6.62 5.33 -7.71
C GLU A 66 -5.68 6.49 -7.41
N ALA A 67 -4.62 6.65 -8.19
CA ALA A 67 -3.67 7.75 -8.04
C ALA A 67 -4.31 9.14 -8.25
N GLN A 68 -5.21 9.28 -9.23
CA GLN A 68 -6.00 10.49 -9.43
C GLN A 68 -6.85 10.81 -8.21
N ARG A 69 -7.60 9.82 -7.72
CA ARG A 69 -8.56 9.97 -6.62
C ARG A 69 -7.89 10.19 -5.26
N LEU A 70 -6.82 9.46 -4.97
CA LEU A 70 -6.23 9.36 -3.63
C LEU A 70 -4.97 10.20 -3.49
N ALA A 71 -4.13 10.25 -4.52
CA ALA A 71 -2.83 10.92 -4.48
C ALA A 71 -2.80 12.25 -5.25
N GLY A 72 -3.90 12.64 -5.90
CA GLY A 72 -3.98 13.88 -6.68
C GLY A 72 -3.03 13.92 -7.87
N LEU A 73 -2.80 12.78 -8.51
CA LEU A 73 -1.99 12.66 -9.72
C LEU A 73 -2.90 12.66 -10.95
N GLN A 74 -3.05 13.80 -11.62
CA GLN A 74 -3.96 13.93 -12.76
C GLN A 74 -3.29 13.48 -14.05
N ILE A 75 -3.95 12.59 -14.80
CA ILE A 75 -3.52 12.21 -16.13
C ILE A 75 -3.84 13.37 -17.07
N GLU A 76 -2.81 13.93 -17.69
CA GLU A 76 -2.96 14.92 -18.75
C GLU A 76 -3.09 14.24 -20.10
N THR A 77 -2.19 13.30 -20.39
CA THR A 77 -2.25 12.51 -21.61
C THR A 77 -1.64 11.12 -21.41
N ARG A 78 -2.07 10.18 -22.25
CA ARG A 78 -1.57 8.81 -22.31
C ARG A 78 -1.33 8.46 -23.76
N ILE A 79 -0.08 8.13 -24.07
CA ILE A 79 0.40 7.96 -25.44
C ILE A 79 1.18 6.65 -25.50
N ARG A 80 0.92 5.82 -26.52
CA ARG A 80 1.83 4.72 -26.85
C ARG A 80 2.99 5.32 -27.64
N VAL A 81 4.20 5.17 -27.14
CA VAL A 81 5.42 5.52 -27.85
C VAL A 81 6.02 4.25 -28.45
N CYS A 82 6.44 4.33 -29.70
CA CYS A 82 7.02 3.23 -30.47
C CYS A 82 8.54 3.16 -30.33
N SER A 83 9.16 4.18 -29.75
CA SER A 83 10.61 4.25 -29.57
C SER A 83 10.99 5.09 -28.35
N GLY A 84 12.22 4.94 -27.88
CA GLY A 84 12.74 5.79 -26.82
C GLY A 84 12.88 7.26 -27.25
N SER A 85 13.15 7.56 -28.54
CA SER A 85 13.26 8.94 -29.01
C SER A 85 11.92 9.69 -28.95
N GLU A 86 10.81 9.00 -29.21
CA GLU A 86 9.47 9.54 -28.95
C GLU A 86 9.25 9.82 -27.46
N ALA A 87 9.69 8.91 -26.57
CA ALA A 87 9.59 9.11 -25.13
C ALA A 87 10.42 10.33 -24.67
N THR A 88 11.64 10.50 -25.17
CA THR A 88 12.50 11.63 -24.79
C THR A 88 12.09 12.95 -25.45
N ALA A 89 11.33 12.92 -26.55
CA ALA A 89 10.74 14.11 -27.16
C ALA A 89 9.67 14.74 -26.24
N LEU A 90 8.92 13.93 -25.48
CA LEU A 90 7.94 14.41 -24.50
C LEU A 90 8.60 15.25 -23.39
N LEU A 91 9.88 14.98 -23.06
CA LEU A 91 10.64 15.77 -22.07
C LEU A 91 10.92 17.22 -22.51
N ARG A 92 10.63 17.60 -23.76
CA ARG A 92 10.69 19.00 -24.20
C ARG A 92 9.51 19.83 -23.70
N GLN A 93 8.42 19.17 -23.32
CA GLN A 93 7.16 19.80 -22.92
C GLN A 93 6.77 19.50 -21.47
N HIS A 94 7.38 18.46 -20.88
CA HIS A 94 7.03 17.99 -19.54
C HIS A 94 8.28 17.63 -18.73
N ASP A 95 8.25 17.93 -17.43
CA ASP A 95 9.38 17.69 -16.52
C ASP A 95 9.56 16.21 -16.18
N ASP A 96 8.46 15.48 -16.04
CA ASP A 96 8.45 14.06 -15.68
C ASP A 96 7.51 13.29 -16.61
N ILE A 97 7.97 12.16 -17.11
CA ILE A 97 7.14 11.19 -17.83
C ILE A 97 7.12 9.90 -17.03
N TYR A 98 5.92 9.40 -16.73
CA TYR A 98 5.74 8.07 -16.20
C TYR A 98 5.67 7.09 -17.37
N LEU A 99 6.56 6.11 -17.40
CA LEU A 99 6.64 5.10 -18.45
C LEU A 99 6.23 3.75 -17.89
N VAL A 100 5.55 2.94 -18.70
CA VAL A 100 5.39 1.50 -18.54
C VAL A 100 6.00 0.81 -19.75
N ALA A 101 7.03 0.02 -19.55
CA ALA A 101 7.74 -0.71 -20.59
C ALA A 101 8.02 -2.15 -20.14
N ASP A 102 8.57 -2.96 -21.05
CA ASP A 102 8.95 -4.33 -20.74
C ASP A 102 10.21 -4.38 -19.88
N ALA A 103 10.10 -4.95 -18.68
CA ALA A 103 11.21 -5.12 -17.73
C ALA A 103 12.38 -5.92 -18.31
N PHE A 104 12.14 -6.74 -19.34
CA PHE A 104 13.17 -7.48 -20.04
C PHE A 104 14.25 -6.57 -20.64
N ASP A 105 13.87 -5.34 -21.02
CA ASP A 105 14.75 -4.37 -21.68
C ASP A 105 15.38 -3.36 -20.70
N LEU A 106 15.07 -3.43 -19.40
CA LEU A 106 15.44 -2.40 -18.41
C LEU A 106 16.66 -2.83 -17.57
N PRO A 107 17.88 -2.37 -17.88
CA PRO A 107 19.13 -2.93 -17.31
C PRO A 107 19.36 -2.66 -15.82
N TRP A 108 18.57 -1.79 -15.19
CA TRP A 108 18.62 -1.56 -13.74
C TRP A 108 17.74 -2.52 -12.94
N LEU A 109 16.96 -3.38 -13.61
CA LEU A 109 16.12 -4.38 -12.98
C LEU A 109 16.72 -5.78 -13.06
N PRO A 110 16.45 -6.64 -12.06
CA PRO A 110 16.89 -8.03 -12.10
C PRO A 110 16.17 -8.86 -13.18
N TYR A 111 15.10 -8.34 -13.79
CA TYR A 111 14.36 -9.02 -14.87
C TYR A 111 15.01 -8.86 -16.25
N HIS A 112 15.97 -7.96 -16.38
CA HIS A 112 16.64 -7.68 -17.65
C HIS A 112 17.18 -8.96 -18.28
N ARG A 113 16.72 -9.26 -19.50
CA ARG A 113 17.05 -10.47 -20.27
C ARG A 113 16.63 -11.80 -19.63
N HIS A 114 15.72 -11.76 -18.64
CA HIS A 114 15.27 -12.94 -17.91
C HIS A 114 13.76 -13.17 -17.98
N GLU A 115 12.95 -12.12 -17.79
CA GLU A 115 11.49 -12.25 -17.78
C GLU A 115 10.82 -11.02 -18.38
N HIS A 116 9.85 -11.25 -19.26
CA HIS A 116 9.00 -10.21 -19.83
C HIS A 116 7.88 -9.88 -18.84
N MET A 117 7.77 -8.60 -18.47
CA MET A 117 6.66 -8.09 -17.66
C MET A 117 6.56 -6.58 -17.79
N ASP A 118 5.34 -6.05 -17.67
CA ASP A 118 5.14 -4.60 -17.57
C ASP A 118 5.77 -4.06 -16.29
N HIS A 119 6.57 -3.01 -16.43
CA HIS A 119 7.23 -2.34 -15.32
C HIS A 119 7.23 -0.85 -15.50
N SER A 120 6.97 -0.12 -14.41
CA SER A 120 6.95 1.33 -14.45
C SER A 120 8.24 1.97 -13.98
N PHE A 121 8.53 3.16 -14.48
CA PHE A 121 9.59 4.03 -14.00
C PHE A 121 9.32 5.48 -14.44
N LEU A 122 10.07 6.44 -13.89
CA LEU A 122 10.00 7.85 -14.27
C LEU A 122 11.22 8.22 -15.10
N ILE A 123 11.02 9.10 -16.07
CA ILE A 123 12.11 9.83 -16.73
C ILE A 123 11.95 11.34 -16.57
N ARG A 124 13.10 12.02 -16.47
CA ARG A 124 13.22 13.47 -16.43
C ARG A 124 14.43 13.91 -17.24
N GLY A 125 14.38 15.09 -17.86
CA GLY A 125 15.55 15.69 -18.51
C GLY A 125 16.66 16.03 -17.49
N ASP A 126 17.91 15.72 -17.81
CA ASP A 126 19.07 16.03 -16.95
C ASP A 126 20.16 16.78 -17.74
N GLY A 127 19.71 17.81 -18.48
CA GLY A 127 20.47 18.50 -19.52
C GLY A 127 20.01 18.07 -20.93
N GLU A 128 20.66 18.62 -21.97
CA GLU A 128 20.27 18.35 -23.37
C GLU A 128 20.51 16.88 -23.75
N ASP A 129 21.66 16.32 -23.37
CA ASP A 129 22.13 15.00 -23.79
C ASP A 129 21.95 13.88 -22.75
N ALA A 130 21.22 14.12 -21.66
CA ALA A 130 21.05 13.14 -20.61
C ALA A 130 19.61 13.04 -20.09
N VAL A 131 19.26 11.82 -19.70
CA VAL A 131 17.98 11.49 -19.08
C VAL A 131 18.26 10.92 -17.70
N ARG A 132 17.48 11.36 -16.72
CA ARG A 132 17.44 10.76 -15.40
C ARG A 132 16.30 9.76 -15.35
N VAL A 133 16.63 8.50 -15.09
CA VAL A 133 15.67 7.45 -14.75
C VAL A 133 15.52 7.41 -13.24
N THR A 134 14.29 7.34 -12.74
CA THR A 134 13.99 7.05 -11.34
C THR A 134 13.06 5.86 -11.27
N ASP A 135 13.40 4.89 -10.43
CA ASP A 135 12.60 3.70 -10.22
C ASP A 135 12.44 3.46 -8.72
N GLY A 136 11.22 3.56 -8.21
CA GLY A 136 10.88 3.31 -6.83
C GLY A 136 10.70 1.83 -6.48
N TYR A 137 10.92 0.90 -7.41
CA TYR A 137 10.60 -0.50 -7.20
C TYR A 137 11.51 -1.18 -6.17
N HIS A 138 10.89 -1.97 -5.29
CA HIS A 138 11.57 -2.79 -4.30
C HIS A 138 11.10 -4.24 -4.40
N ASN A 139 11.99 -5.18 -4.72
CA ASN A 139 11.67 -6.61 -4.72
C ASN A 139 12.92 -7.49 -4.64
N ASP A 140 12.78 -8.71 -4.14
CA ASP A 140 13.80 -9.76 -4.20
C ASP A 140 13.29 -10.86 -5.12
N THR A 141 14.07 -11.18 -6.17
CA THR A 141 13.72 -12.16 -7.19
C THR A 141 14.76 -13.26 -7.27
N GLU A 142 14.53 -14.28 -8.11
CA GLU A 142 15.55 -15.32 -8.34
C GLU A 142 16.78 -14.82 -9.13
N TRP A 143 16.69 -13.66 -9.76
CA TRP A 143 17.76 -13.07 -10.58
C TRP A 143 18.52 -11.93 -9.88
N GLY A 144 18.02 -11.47 -8.73
CA GLY A 144 18.66 -10.42 -7.96
C GLY A 144 17.68 -9.55 -7.18
N ARG A 145 18.21 -8.44 -6.66
CA ARG A 145 17.46 -7.48 -5.86
C ARG A 145 17.15 -6.25 -6.69
N ALA A 146 15.88 -5.86 -6.75
CA ALA A 146 15.45 -4.54 -7.17
C ALA A 146 15.37 -3.64 -5.94
N ARG A 147 16.01 -2.47 -5.98
CA ARG A 147 15.94 -1.47 -4.92
C ARG A 147 15.64 -0.11 -5.52
N PRO A 148 14.94 0.77 -4.77
CA PRO A 148 14.70 2.14 -5.22
C PRO A 148 16.00 2.83 -5.61
N GLY A 149 16.02 3.42 -6.80
CA GLY A 149 17.24 3.98 -7.38
C GLY A 149 16.95 5.05 -8.42
N ALA A 150 17.96 5.87 -8.67
CA ALA A 150 17.94 6.84 -9.75
C ALA A 150 19.29 6.81 -10.48
N TRP A 151 19.23 6.93 -11.80
CA TRP A 151 20.40 6.82 -12.67
C TRP A 151 20.38 7.92 -13.71
N ARG A 152 21.54 8.49 -13.98
CA ARG A 152 21.78 9.34 -15.15
C ARG A 152 22.26 8.46 -16.30
N LEU A 153 21.59 8.57 -17.43
CA LEU A 153 21.89 7.89 -18.69
C LEU A 153 22.16 8.93 -19.79
N ALA A 154 23.01 8.58 -20.75
CA ALA A 154 23.07 9.35 -21.98
C ALA A 154 21.73 9.21 -22.71
N ARG A 155 21.22 10.30 -23.31
CA ARG A 155 19.93 10.30 -24.01
C ARG A 155 19.86 9.18 -25.05
N ARG A 156 20.90 9.06 -25.88
CA ARG A 156 21.00 8.02 -26.90
C ARG A 156 20.98 6.60 -26.31
N GLU A 157 21.70 6.38 -25.20
CA GLU A 157 21.73 5.08 -24.51
C GLU A 157 20.33 4.70 -24.04
N PHE A 158 19.56 5.65 -23.49
CA PHE A 158 18.17 5.43 -23.10
C PHE A 158 17.25 5.16 -24.30
N GLU A 159 17.44 5.91 -25.40
CA GLU A 159 16.61 5.76 -26.61
C GLU A 159 16.76 4.38 -27.24
N GLU A 160 17.98 3.84 -27.23
CA GLU A 160 18.31 2.49 -27.71
C GLU A 160 17.77 1.36 -26.82
N MET A 161 17.39 1.64 -25.56
CA MET A 161 16.81 0.63 -24.66
C MET A 161 15.32 0.37 -24.95
N LEU A 162 14.54 1.39 -25.30
CA LEU A 162 13.08 1.27 -25.47
C LEU A 162 12.66 0.88 -26.90
N THR A 163 13.25 -0.19 -27.43
CA THR A 163 12.96 -0.66 -28.81
C THR A 163 11.60 -1.36 -28.95
N GLY A 164 11.09 -1.98 -27.89
CA GLY A 164 9.74 -2.55 -27.83
C GLY A 164 8.62 -1.51 -27.67
N GLY A 165 8.99 -0.22 -27.58
CA GLY A 165 8.09 0.87 -27.23
C GLY A 165 7.68 0.86 -25.75
N ALA A 166 6.91 1.86 -25.37
CA ALA A 166 6.42 2.03 -24.01
C ALA A 166 5.05 2.69 -24.02
N GLN A 167 4.34 2.57 -22.90
CA GLN A 167 3.22 3.45 -22.61
C GLN A 167 3.72 4.64 -21.81
N ALA A 168 3.61 5.83 -22.39
CA ALA A 168 3.92 7.09 -21.75
C ALA A 168 2.66 7.71 -21.15
N VAL A 169 2.77 8.16 -19.90
CA VAL A 169 1.72 8.86 -19.17
C VAL A 169 2.31 10.15 -18.64
N VAL A 170 1.74 11.27 -19.10
CA VAL A 170 2.04 12.59 -18.58
C VAL A 170 1.09 12.83 -17.42
N LEU A 171 1.68 13.07 -16.25
CA LEU A 171 0.98 13.33 -15.01
C LEU A 171 1.26 14.78 -14.59
N ARG A 172 0.27 15.40 -13.96
CA ARG A 172 0.41 16.71 -13.31
C ARG A 172 -0.15 16.67 -11.89
N ALA A 173 0.35 17.57 -11.05
CA ALA A 173 -0.21 17.76 -9.72
C ALA A 173 -1.66 18.28 -9.84
N GLY A 174 -2.60 17.54 -9.26
CA GLY A 174 -3.98 17.97 -9.06
C GLY A 174 -4.23 18.42 -7.63
N ALA A 175 -5.45 18.88 -7.36
CA ALA A 175 -5.86 19.20 -6.00
C ALA A 175 -5.89 17.93 -5.13
N VAL A 176 -5.40 18.05 -3.90
CA VAL A 176 -5.49 17.02 -2.85
C VAL A 176 -6.16 17.58 -1.61
N ALA A 177 -6.90 16.75 -0.89
CA ALA A 177 -7.32 17.08 0.46
C ALA A 177 -6.09 17.23 1.37
N ALA A 178 -6.13 18.22 2.26
CA ALA A 178 -5.04 18.49 3.22
C ALA A 178 -4.76 17.29 4.13
N LYS A 179 -5.79 16.52 4.48
CA LYS A 179 -5.67 15.29 5.25
C LYS A 179 -5.60 14.08 4.33
N LEU A 180 -4.90 13.04 4.78
CA LEU A 180 -4.96 11.72 4.14
C LEU A 180 -6.38 11.16 4.22
N PRO A 181 -6.79 10.35 3.23
CA PRO A 181 -8.10 9.69 3.25
C PRO A 181 -8.20 8.74 4.44
N LEU A 182 -9.43 8.54 4.93
CA LEU A 182 -9.69 7.49 5.89
C LEU A 182 -9.50 6.12 5.21
N PRO A 183 -8.84 5.16 5.89
CA PRO A 183 -8.70 3.81 5.41
C PRO A 183 -10.07 3.10 5.41
N ASP A 184 -10.34 2.37 4.35
CA ASP A 184 -11.58 1.62 4.11
C ASP A 184 -11.25 0.19 3.65
N VAL A 185 -12.12 -0.74 4.02
CA VAL A 185 -11.96 -2.17 3.74
C VAL A 185 -13.22 -2.71 3.08
N GLU A 186 -13.06 -3.20 1.86
CA GLU A 186 -14.13 -3.81 1.07
C GLU A 186 -13.80 -5.30 0.91
N MET A 187 -14.46 -6.14 1.71
CA MET A 187 -14.37 -7.59 1.59
C MET A 187 -15.52 -8.13 0.76
N PRO A 188 -15.27 -9.05 -0.19
CA PRO A 188 -16.35 -9.64 -0.94
C PRO A 188 -17.07 -10.70 -0.09
N PRO A 189 -18.24 -11.16 -0.57
CA PRO A 189 -18.92 -12.29 0.03
C PRO A 189 -18.07 -13.58 0.08
N PRO A 190 -18.30 -14.49 1.05
CA PRO A 190 -17.53 -15.74 1.19
C PRO A 190 -17.51 -16.63 -0.05
N GLU A 191 -18.58 -16.63 -0.86
CA GLU A 191 -18.67 -17.40 -2.10
C GLU A 191 -17.67 -16.96 -3.16
N VAL A 192 -17.32 -15.66 -3.20
CA VAL A 192 -16.30 -15.14 -4.12
C VAL A 192 -14.92 -15.66 -3.72
N VAL A 193 -14.64 -15.69 -2.41
CA VAL A 193 -13.39 -16.26 -1.87
C VAL A 193 -13.33 -17.76 -2.15
N ALA A 194 -14.43 -18.49 -1.93
CA ALA A 194 -14.49 -19.92 -2.21
C ALA A 194 -14.25 -20.24 -3.69
N GLY A 195 -14.88 -19.47 -4.60
CA GLY A 195 -14.69 -19.61 -6.04
C GLY A 195 -13.26 -19.33 -6.50
N TYR A 196 -12.63 -18.29 -5.95
CA TYR A 196 -11.21 -18.00 -6.19
C TYR A 196 -10.32 -19.16 -5.76
N LEU A 197 -10.49 -19.68 -4.53
CA LEU A 197 -9.70 -20.79 -4.03
C LEU A 197 -9.92 -22.08 -4.82
N ALA A 198 -11.15 -22.36 -5.25
CA ALA A 198 -11.47 -23.51 -6.08
C ALA A 198 -10.74 -23.44 -7.43
N ALA A 199 -10.73 -22.28 -8.09
CA ALA A 199 -10.02 -22.10 -9.36
C ALA A 199 -8.52 -22.44 -9.25
N TYR A 200 -7.86 -22.05 -8.16
CA TYR A 200 -6.46 -22.41 -7.92
C TYR A 200 -6.27 -23.87 -7.47
N ARG A 201 -7.24 -24.47 -6.78
CA ARG A 201 -7.16 -25.88 -6.36
C ARG A 201 -7.32 -26.83 -7.54
N ASP A 202 -8.28 -26.53 -8.41
CA ASP A 202 -8.74 -27.45 -9.44
C ASP A 202 -7.98 -27.27 -10.77
N HIS A 203 -7.08 -26.29 -10.85
CA HIS A 203 -6.27 -26.04 -12.04
C HIS A 203 -5.38 -27.25 -12.38
N PRO A 204 -5.44 -27.77 -13.62
CA PRO A 204 -4.74 -29.00 -14.01
C PRO A 204 -3.22 -28.83 -14.04
N ASP A 205 -2.72 -27.66 -14.45
CA ASP A 205 -1.31 -27.33 -14.37
C ASP A 205 -1.00 -26.70 -13.01
N ARG A 206 -0.48 -27.53 -12.09
CA ARG A 206 -0.07 -27.10 -10.75
C ARG A 206 1.11 -26.12 -10.77
N THR A 207 1.98 -26.20 -11.77
CA THR A 207 3.14 -25.29 -11.88
C THR A 207 2.65 -23.89 -12.25
N ALA A 208 1.74 -23.79 -13.22
CA ALA A 208 1.12 -22.51 -13.59
C ALA A 208 0.30 -21.94 -12.42
N ALA A 209 -0.47 -22.78 -11.72
CA ALA A 209 -1.25 -22.38 -10.55
C ALA A 209 -0.39 -21.75 -9.45
N LEU A 210 0.68 -22.42 -9.04
CA LEU A 210 1.58 -21.92 -7.99
C LEU A 210 2.41 -20.72 -8.46
N ARG A 211 2.80 -20.65 -9.74
CA ARG A 211 3.46 -19.47 -10.30
C ARG A 211 2.57 -18.24 -10.18
N ARG A 212 1.30 -18.34 -10.58
CA ARG A 212 0.36 -17.22 -10.46
C ARG A 212 0.08 -16.92 -8.99
N LEU A 213 -0.21 -17.93 -8.18
CA LEU A 213 -0.50 -17.76 -6.75
C LEU A 213 0.63 -17.04 -6.00
N THR A 214 1.89 -17.25 -6.40
CA THR A 214 3.05 -16.52 -5.85
C THR A 214 2.93 -15.01 -6.05
N LEU A 215 2.51 -14.55 -7.25
CA LEU A 215 2.29 -13.13 -7.51
C LEU A 215 1.08 -12.61 -6.72
N GLU A 216 0.00 -13.38 -6.68
CA GLU A 216 -1.23 -13.02 -5.98
C GLU A 216 -0.98 -12.80 -4.49
N THR A 217 -0.33 -13.75 -3.80
CA THR A 217 -0.04 -13.62 -2.36
C THR A 217 0.94 -12.49 -2.08
N TRP A 218 1.89 -12.22 -2.99
CA TRP A 218 2.80 -11.08 -2.90
C TRP A 218 2.03 -9.73 -3.00
N LEU A 219 1.12 -9.59 -3.96
CA LEU A 219 0.27 -8.39 -4.12
C LEU A 219 -0.65 -8.20 -2.91
N LEU A 220 -1.25 -9.30 -2.44
CA LEU A 220 -2.15 -9.29 -1.30
C LEU A 220 -1.42 -8.88 -0.01
N ALA A 221 -0.24 -9.46 0.26
CA ALA A 221 0.57 -9.09 1.42
C ALA A 221 0.97 -7.61 1.39
N ARG A 222 1.38 -7.10 0.23
CA ARG A 222 1.78 -5.68 0.07
C ARG A 222 0.63 -4.71 0.26
N SER A 223 -0.51 -4.94 -0.40
CA SER A 223 -1.70 -4.09 -0.25
C SER A 223 -2.15 -3.97 1.20
N ARG A 224 -2.05 -5.05 1.99
CA ARG A 224 -2.40 -5.05 3.43
C ARG A 224 -1.41 -4.27 4.27
N ARG A 225 -0.11 -4.44 4.02
CA ARG A 225 0.91 -3.65 4.71
C ARG A 225 0.82 -2.17 4.36
N LEU A 226 0.52 -1.82 3.10
CA LEU A 226 0.28 -0.44 2.67
C LEU A 226 -0.97 0.15 3.34
N HIS A 227 -2.05 -0.63 3.43
CA HIS A 227 -3.27 -0.22 4.10
C HIS A 227 -3.04 0.04 5.59
N VAL A 228 -2.36 -0.88 6.28
CA VAL A 228 -2.01 -0.73 7.70
C VAL A 228 -1.06 0.46 7.93
N ALA A 229 -0.11 0.70 7.02
CA ALA A 229 0.74 1.89 7.06
C ALA A 229 -0.06 3.20 7.06
N LEU A 230 -1.08 3.28 6.21
CA LEU A 230 -1.99 4.43 6.20
C LEU A 230 -2.80 4.51 7.49
N ARG A 231 -3.31 3.37 7.98
CA ARG A 231 -4.05 3.31 9.24
C ARG A 231 -3.21 3.83 10.41
N GLU A 232 -1.95 3.44 10.50
CA GLU A 232 -1.01 3.95 11.50
C GLU A 232 -0.87 5.46 11.43
N GLN A 233 -0.72 5.99 10.22
CA GLN A 233 -0.56 7.42 9.97
C GLN A 233 -1.81 8.25 10.31
N VAL A 234 -3.00 7.68 10.13
CA VAL A 234 -4.28 8.40 10.26
C VAL A 234 -5.00 8.14 11.59
N LEU A 235 -4.91 6.92 12.10
CA LEU A 235 -5.66 6.43 13.27
C LEU A 235 -4.74 6.16 14.49
N GLY A 236 -3.42 6.25 14.33
CA GLY A 236 -2.42 5.92 15.35
C GLY A 236 -1.99 4.45 15.35
N PRO A 237 -1.15 4.03 16.31
CA PRO A 237 -0.61 2.68 16.41
C PRO A 237 -1.68 1.57 16.33
N GLN A 238 -1.29 0.41 15.83
CA GLN A 238 -2.19 -0.72 15.59
C GLN A 238 -1.94 -1.84 16.61
N ASP A 239 -2.99 -2.62 16.89
CA ASP A 239 -2.96 -3.71 17.85
C ASP A 239 -2.01 -4.84 17.37
N GLU A 240 -1.35 -5.54 18.30
CA GLU A 240 -0.41 -6.65 17.99
C GLU A 240 -1.01 -7.75 17.10
N ALA A 241 -2.34 -7.96 17.18
CA ALA A 241 -3.06 -8.90 16.33
C ALA A 241 -2.97 -8.53 14.84
N ILE A 242 -2.96 -7.24 14.50
CA ILE A 242 -2.78 -6.77 13.11
C ILE A 242 -1.35 -7.02 12.66
N GLU A 243 -0.35 -6.75 13.51
CA GLU A 243 1.05 -7.02 13.17
C GLU A 243 1.27 -8.51 12.92
N TRP A 244 0.79 -9.37 13.81
CA TRP A 244 0.87 -10.82 13.64
C TRP A 244 0.19 -11.26 12.33
N HIS A 245 -0.99 -10.71 12.01
CA HIS A 245 -1.70 -11.00 10.77
C HIS A 245 -0.88 -10.62 9.52
N LEU A 246 -0.22 -9.46 9.52
CA LEU A 246 0.67 -9.04 8.42
C LEU A 246 1.92 -9.93 8.30
N GLN A 247 2.43 -10.45 9.41
CA GLN A 247 3.51 -11.44 9.39
C GLN A 247 3.02 -12.75 8.75
N GLN A 248 1.81 -13.22 9.07
CA GLN A 248 1.25 -14.44 8.47
C GLN A 248 1.08 -14.31 6.95
N TRP A 249 0.68 -13.14 6.45
CA TRP A 249 0.66 -12.84 5.01
C TRP A 249 2.05 -12.94 4.36
N GLY A 250 3.08 -12.44 5.05
CA GLY A 250 4.47 -12.58 4.60
C GLY A 250 4.90 -14.04 4.49
N VAL A 251 4.63 -14.84 5.53
CA VAL A 251 4.96 -16.27 5.54
C VAL A 251 4.20 -17.01 4.44
N LEU A 252 2.92 -16.69 4.20
CA LEU A 252 2.17 -17.31 3.10
C LEU A 252 2.81 -17.01 1.74
N ALA A 253 3.21 -15.76 1.47
CA ALA A 253 3.88 -15.40 0.22
C ALA A 253 5.17 -16.22 0.00
N GLU A 254 6.01 -16.32 1.02
CA GLU A 254 7.24 -17.14 0.99
C GLU A 254 6.93 -18.62 0.76
N GLN A 255 5.94 -19.17 1.47
CA GLN A 255 5.52 -20.56 1.33
C GLN A 255 5.01 -20.87 -0.08
N THR A 256 4.22 -19.98 -0.68
CA THR A 256 3.73 -20.16 -2.06
C THR A 256 4.86 -20.14 -3.08
N TYR A 257 5.86 -19.25 -2.90
CA TYR A 257 7.05 -19.24 -3.74
C TYR A 257 7.86 -20.55 -3.61
N LEU A 258 8.09 -21.02 -2.38
CA LEU A 258 8.78 -22.30 -2.15
C LEU A 258 8.01 -23.48 -2.75
N ALA A 259 6.68 -23.51 -2.63
CA ALA A 259 5.83 -24.52 -3.25
C ALA A 259 5.99 -24.51 -4.77
N TYR A 260 5.90 -23.34 -5.41
CA TYR A 260 6.15 -23.17 -6.85
C TYR A 260 7.53 -23.74 -7.25
N ARG A 261 8.60 -23.36 -6.54
CA ARG A 261 9.96 -23.82 -6.83
C ARG A 261 10.13 -25.32 -6.71
N ARG A 262 9.41 -25.96 -5.78
CA ARG A 262 9.42 -27.41 -5.60
C ARG A 262 8.70 -28.13 -6.73
N VAL A 263 7.49 -27.70 -7.06
CA VAL A 263 6.68 -28.30 -8.14
C VAL A 263 7.36 -28.13 -9.49
N ARG A 264 7.94 -26.96 -9.77
CA ARG A 264 8.76 -26.70 -10.97
C ARG A 264 9.94 -27.67 -11.11
N ARG A 265 10.44 -28.23 -10.01
CA ARG A 265 11.54 -29.23 -9.98
C ARG A 265 11.03 -30.67 -9.92
N GLY A 266 9.75 -30.91 -10.21
CA GLY A 266 9.14 -32.24 -10.20
C GLY A 266 8.92 -32.82 -8.79
N ARG A 267 8.94 -32.00 -7.73
CA ARG A 267 8.64 -32.45 -6.36
C ARG A 267 7.17 -32.23 -6.01
N PRO A 268 6.58 -32.98 -5.06
CA PRO A 268 5.20 -32.79 -4.64
C PRO A 268 4.91 -31.38 -4.09
N GLU A 269 3.71 -30.89 -4.37
CA GLU A 269 3.14 -29.66 -3.82
C GLU A 269 2.96 -29.79 -2.29
N PRO A 270 3.51 -28.87 -1.48
CA PRO A 270 3.22 -28.83 -0.05
C PRO A 270 1.73 -28.54 0.20
N PRO A 271 1.08 -29.26 1.13
CA PRO A 271 -0.34 -29.04 1.43
C PRO A 271 -0.59 -27.72 2.17
N GLY A 272 -1.84 -27.24 2.16
CA GLY A 272 -2.35 -26.23 3.09
C GLY A 272 -2.17 -24.76 2.69
N ALA A 273 -1.47 -24.44 1.60
CA ALA A 273 -1.29 -23.05 1.17
C ALA A 273 -2.62 -22.33 0.86
N LEU A 274 -3.54 -23.02 0.17
CA LEU A 274 -4.85 -22.48 -0.17
C LEU A 274 -5.78 -22.35 1.04
N ASP A 275 -5.73 -23.31 1.98
CA ASP A 275 -6.53 -23.25 3.20
C ASP A 275 -6.08 -22.10 4.11
N ARG A 276 -4.75 -21.88 4.19
CA ARG A 276 -4.17 -20.73 4.87
C ARG A 276 -4.56 -19.41 4.21
N LEU A 277 -4.54 -19.34 2.88
CA LEU A 277 -5.00 -18.15 2.15
C LEU A 277 -6.46 -17.83 2.48
N GLY A 278 -7.35 -18.84 2.46
CA GLY A 278 -8.75 -18.67 2.84
C GLY A 278 -8.91 -18.15 4.27
N THR A 279 -8.14 -18.69 5.22
CA THR A 279 -8.14 -18.24 6.62
C THR A 279 -7.71 -16.78 6.75
N LEU A 280 -6.65 -16.37 6.06
CA LEU A 280 -6.16 -14.99 6.11
C LEU A 280 -7.11 -14.00 5.46
N LEU A 281 -7.73 -14.36 4.33
CA LEU A 281 -8.74 -13.53 3.67
C LEU A 281 -9.98 -13.34 4.57
N ALA A 282 -10.43 -14.39 5.26
CA ALA A 282 -11.55 -14.28 6.19
C ALA A 282 -11.22 -13.36 7.39
N ALA A 283 -9.98 -13.41 7.88
CA ALA A 283 -9.52 -12.57 8.99
C ALA A 283 -9.37 -11.09 8.62
N ASP A 284 -9.15 -10.75 7.33
CA ASP A 284 -9.03 -9.35 6.89
C ASP A 284 -10.24 -8.51 7.29
N GLY A 285 -11.47 -8.96 7.03
CA GLY A 285 -12.67 -8.19 7.41
C GLY A 285 -12.81 -8.04 8.94
N ALA A 286 -12.52 -9.10 9.69
CA ALA A 286 -12.66 -9.09 11.14
C ALA A 286 -11.64 -8.19 11.83
N LEU A 287 -10.41 -8.11 11.32
CA LEU A 287 -9.31 -7.34 11.91
C LEU A 287 -9.18 -5.94 11.30
N LEU A 288 -9.33 -5.84 9.99
CA LEU A 288 -9.00 -4.63 9.24
C LEU A 288 -10.19 -3.68 9.07
N SER A 289 -11.43 -4.16 9.15
CA SER A 289 -12.62 -3.29 9.16
C SER A 289 -12.92 -2.71 10.55
N ARG A 290 -12.14 -3.04 11.60
CA ARG A 290 -12.34 -2.49 12.95
C ARG A 290 -11.94 -1.01 12.99
N PRO A 291 -12.72 -0.13 13.64
CA PRO A 291 -12.30 1.23 13.93
C PRO A 291 -10.95 1.21 14.66
N GLY A 292 -10.07 2.16 14.35
CA GLY A 292 -8.81 2.32 15.06
C GLY A 292 -9.04 2.64 16.55
N LEU A 293 -7.99 2.54 17.35
CA LEU A 293 -8.09 2.83 18.79
C LEU A 293 -8.65 4.24 19.04
N ARG A 294 -8.26 5.23 18.23
CA ARG A 294 -8.77 6.60 18.30
C ARG A 294 -10.29 6.68 18.10
N GLU A 295 -10.84 5.97 17.12
CA GLU A 295 -12.30 5.92 16.89
C GLU A 295 -13.03 5.19 18.01
N ARG A 296 -12.43 4.13 18.56
CA ARG A 296 -12.99 3.40 19.70
C ARG A 296 -13.02 4.27 20.95
N ILE A 297 -11.92 4.97 21.26
CA ILE A 297 -11.84 5.95 22.35
C ILE A 297 -12.87 7.07 22.12
N ALA A 298 -12.94 7.62 20.91
CA ALA A 298 -13.87 8.68 20.59
C ALA A 298 -15.34 8.24 20.72
N ALA A 299 -15.67 6.99 20.39
CA ALA A 299 -17.00 6.44 20.57
C ALA A 299 -17.37 6.31 22.05
N GLU A 300 -16.45 5.87 22.91
CA GLU A 300 -16.68 5.80 24.35
C GLU A 300 -16.81 7.20 24.98
N VAL A 301 -15.92 8.12 24.62
CA VAL A 301 -16.00 9.52 25.07
C VAL A 301 -17.31 10.17 24.63
N ALA A 302 -17.70 9.99 23.36
CA ALA A 302 -18.95 10.53 22.85
C ALA A 302 -20.17 9.94 23.57
N HIS A 303 -20.14 8.65 23.89
CA HIS A 303 -21.19 8.00 24.65
C HIS A 303 -21.34 8.61 26.05
N VAL A 304 -20.23 8.78 26.78
CA VAL A 304 -20.25 9.36 28.14
C VAL A 304 -20.67 10.83 28.14
N LEU A 305 -20.19 11.60 27.17
CA LEU A 305 -20.52 13.02 27.04
C LEU A 305 -21.86 13.28 26.33
N GLY A 306 -22.59 12.25 25.90
CA GLY A 306 -23.81 12.43 25.12
C GLY A 306 -23.58 13.29 23.86
N ALA A 307 -22.41 13.15 23.25
CA ALA A 307 -21.95 13.91 22.09
C ALA A 307 -21.95 13.04 20.83
N SER A 308 -21.71 13.66 19.67
CA SER A 308 -21.44 12.89 18.46
C SER A 308 -19.97 12.42 18.43
N PRO A 309 -19.66 11.17 18.03
CA PRO A 309 -18.28 10.73 17.82
C PRO A 309 -17.51 11.63 16.84
N ARG A 310 -18.23 12.25 15.88
CA ARG A 310 -17.65 13.20 14.93
C ARG A 310 -17.10 14.45 15.60
N ASP A 311 -17.79 15.00 16.59
CA ASP A 311 -17.32 16.20 17.31
C ASP A 311 -16.10 15.89 18.16
N ILE A 312 -16.06 14.70 18.77
CA ILE A 312 -14.89 14.22 19.51
C ILE A 312 -13.70 14.06 18.56
N LEU A 313 -13.87 13.36 17.45
CA LEU A 313 -12.81 13.14 16.45
C LEU A 313 -12.32 14.43 15.79
N ALA A 314 -13.14 15.48 15.75
CA ALA A 314 -12.78 16.80 15.26
C ALA A 314 -11.86 17.59 16.21
N GLY A 315 -11.52 17.03 17.39
CA GLY A 315 -10.60 17.64 18.36
C GLY A 315 -11.27 18.67 19.25
N LYS A 316 -12.61 18.66 19.37
CA LYS A 316 -13.33 19.57 20.27
C LYS A 316 -12.98 19.23 21.72
N GLU A 317 -12.62 20.24 22.51
CA GLU A 317 -12.34 20.06 23.94
C GLU A 317 -13.54 19.48 24.67
N PHE A 318 -13.28 18.54 25.59
CA PHE A 318 -14.34 17.86 26.33
C PHE A 318 -15.16 18.83 27.19
N ARG A 319 -14.53 19.90 27.70
CA ARG A 319 -15.20 20.97 28.46
C ARG A 319 -16.25 21.74 27.67
N ALA A 320 -16.19 21.69 26.34
CA ALA A 320 -17.16 22.36 25.48
C ALA A 320 -18.47 21.57 25.31
N PHE A 321 -18.61 20.38 25.93
CA PHE A 321 -19.84 19.61 25.94
C PHE A 321 -20.65 19.88 27.22
N PRO A 322 -21.98 20.11 27.13
CA PRO A 322 -22.80 20.51 28.28
C PRO A 322 -22.82 19.52 29.45
N THR A 323 -22.57 18.24 29.17
CA THR A 323 -22.57 17.12 30.12
C THR A 323 -21.22 16.94 30.82
N PHE A 324 -20.19 17.69 30.41
CA PHE A 324 -18.84 17.55 30.93
C PHE A 324 -18.77 17.85 32.43
N SER A 325 -18.15 16.94 33.17
CA SER A 325 -17.79 17.10 34.58
C SER A 325 -16.64 16.17 34.93
N SER A 326 -15.99 16.38 36.08
CA SER A 326 -14.92 15.50 36.55
C SER A 326 -15.38 14.05 36.73
N PHE A 327 -16.64 13.82 37.10
CA PHE A 327 -17.23 12.47 37.18
C PHE A 327 -17.30 11.78 35.82
N ARG A 328 -17.63 12.54 34.77
CA ARG A 328 -17.66 11.99 33.40
C ARG A 328 -16.26 11.68 32.87
N LEU A 329 -15.23 12.41 33.32
CA LEU A 329 -13.84 12.03 32.99
C LEU A 329 -13.45 10.69 33.62
N ILE A 330 -13.83 10.45 34.87
CA ILE A 330 -13.58 9.17 35.55
C ILE A 330 -14.31 8.04 34.81
N GLU A 331 -15.58 8.24 34.46
CA GLU A 331 -16.34 7.24 33.69
C GLU A 331 -15.73 6.98 32.30
N ILE A 332 -15.17 8.01 31.64
CA ILE A 332 -14.42 7.80 30.40
C ILE A 332 -13.24 6.86 30.67
N VAL A 333 -12.39 7.17 31.65
CA VAL A 333 -11.20 6.37 32.00
C VAL A 333 -11.59 4.92 32.29
N GLU A 334 -12.54 4.69 33.19
CA GLU A 334 -13.03 3.35 33.57
C GLU A 334 -13.51 2.57 32.34
N ARG A 335 -14.26 3.20 31.44
CA ARG A 335 -14.75 2.53 30.22
C ARG A 335 -13.65 2.23 29.22
N LEU A 336 -12.62 3.08 29.13
CA LEU A 336 -11.47 2.79 28.26
C LEU A 336 -10.68 1.59 28.80
N GLU A 337 -10.49 1.52 30.11
CA GLU A 337 -9.83 0.40 30.78
C GLU A 337 -10.65 -0.90 30.62
N ASP A 338 -11.94 -0.87 30.94
CA ASP A 338 -12.80 -2.05 30.92
C ASP A 338 -13.10 -2.55 29.50
N ARG A 339 -13.42 -1.65 28.57
CA ARG A 339 -13.96 -2.03 27.24
C ARG A 339 -12.92 -2.09 26.16
N LEU A 340 -11.84 -1.31 26.29
CA LEU A 340 -10.77 -1.26 25.29
C LEU A 340 -9.46 -1.90 25.79
N ALA A 341 -9.43 -2.40 27.03
CA ALA A 341 -8.25 -3.00 27.66
C ALA A 341 -7.01 -2.09 27.60
N VAL A 342 -7.23 -0.77 27.63
CA VAL A 342 -6.17 0.25 27.69
C VAL A 342 -5.80 0.43 29.16
N ASN A 343 -4.53 0.36 29.52
CA ASN A 343 -4.10 0.62 30.90
C ASN A 343 -3.54 2.05 31.02
N LEU A 344 -4.22 2.93 31.76
CA LEU A 344 -3.84 4.33 31.89
C LEU A 344 -3.04 4.53 33.18
N ALA A 345 -1.79 4.99 33.07
CA ALA A 345 -0.95 5.23 34.24
C ALA A 345 -1.57 6.30 35.16
N PRO A 346 -1.67 6.07 36.49
CA PRO A 346 -2.29 7.02 37.41
C PRO A 346 -1.69 8.44 37.34
N ASP A 347 -0.38 8.53 37.13
CA ASP A 347 0.35 9.80 37.03
C ASP A 347 -0.01 10.59 35.76
N ASP A 348 -0.53 9.93 34.72
CA ASP A 348 -0.96 10.54 33.47
C ASP A 348 -2.43 10.96 33.47
N LEU A 349 -3.22 10.60 34.50
CA LEU A 349 -4.63 10.98 34.66
C LEU A 349 -4.80 12.42 35.19
N VAL A 350 -4.04 13.36 34.64
CA VAL A 350 -4.11 14.79 35.00
C VAL A 350 -5.08 15.56 34.09
N PRO A 351 -5.71 16.66 34.55
CA PRO A 351 -6.67 17.42 33.75
C PRO A 351 -6.15 17.92 32.40
N GLY A 352 -4.83 18.14 32.28
CA GLY A 352 -4.19 18.52 31.02
C GLY A 352 -4.21 17.41 29.98
N ASN A 353 -4.10 16.15 30.41
CA ASN A 353 -4.07 14.99 29.55
C ASN A 353 -5.47 14.52 29.12
N LEU A 354 -6.49 14.87 29.91
CA LEU A 354 -7.89 14.46 29.73
C LEU A 354 -8.76 15.58 29.13
N ARG A 355 -8.18 16.48 28.34
CA ARG A 355 -8.89 17.66 27.81
C ARG A 355 -9.49 17.47 26.41
N ASP A 356 -8.87 16.62 25.60
CA ASP A 356 -9.20 16.38 24.19
C ASP A 356 -8.83 14.95 23.77
N ILE A 357 -9.35 14.52 22.63
CA ILE A 357 -9.14 13.16 22.11
C ILE A 357 -7.67 12.87 21.79
N ASP A 358 -6.92 13.85 21.32
CA ASP A 358 -5.56 13.61 20.84
C ASP A 358 -4.58 13.41 22.01
N THR A 359 -4.80 14.13 23.11
CA THR A 359 -4.01 13.97 24.34
C THR A 359 -4.41 12.70 25.09
N LEU A 360 -5.70 12.37 25.14
CA LEU A 360 -6.19 11.11 25.70
C LEU A 360 -5.66 9.90 24.94
N CYS A 361 -5.68 9.93 23.60
CA CYS A 361 -5.08 8.89 22.77
C CYS A 361 -3.57 8.75 23.04
N ARG A 362 -2.86 9.86 23.32
CA ARG A 362 -1.43 9.79 23.65
C ARG A 362 -1.17 9.02 24.93
N VAL A 363 -1.95 9.30 25.99
CA VAL A 363 -1.85 8.56 27.26
C VAL A 363 -2.22 7.09 27.06
N ALA A 364 -3.29 6.82 26.32
CA ALA A 364 -3.72 5.45 25.99
C ALA A 364 -2.68 4.62 25.21
N LEU A 365 -1.70 5.28 24.59
CA LEU A 365 -0.63 4.65 23.81
C LEU A 365 0.69 4.53 24.59
N GLN A 366 0.79 5.08 25.81
CA GLN A 366 2.00 4.98 26.62
C GLN A 366 2.05 3.60 27.31
N PRO A 367 3.17 2.88 27.23
CA PRO A 367 3.34 1.64 27.98
C PRO A 367 3.37 1.96 29.48
N VAL A 368 2.61 1.20 30.27
CA VAL A 368 2.68 1.28 31.73
C VAL A 368 4.04 0.72 32.16
N GLU A 369 4.92 1.56 32.67
CA GLU A 369 6.16 1.09 33.29
C GLU A 369 5.79 0.19 34.47
N ALA A 370 6.19 -1.08 34.40
CA ALA A 370 6.00 -2.02 35.49
C ALA A 370 6.82 -1.53 36.70
N SER A 371 6.13 -1.02 37.70
CA SER A 371 6.69 -0.71 39.02
C SER A 371 6.81 -1.97 39.87
#